data_AF-A0A6B3C9G2-F1
#
_entry.id   AF-A0A6B3C9G2-F1
#
_cell.length_a   1.000
_cell.length_b   1.000
_cell.length_c   1.000
_cell.angle_alpha   90.00
_cell.angle_beta   90.00
_cell.angle_gamma   90.00
#
_symmetry.space_group_name_H-M   'P 1'
#
loop_
_entity.id
_entity.type
_entity.pdbx_description
1 polymer ?
#
loop_
_entity_poly.entity_id
_entity_poly.type
_entity_poly.pdbx_seq_one_letter_code
_entity_poly.pdbx_strand_id
1 'polypeptide(L)'
;ISFGAAWKSTFRELTRTGELMSDPSLLITRPTATDPTLAPPGKHLHYVLAPCPNTEVGPGVREWRELGPRYRDELLAELERREMPGLGAAIEEEGLVTPVDWTAQGHAAGTPFSVAHTFPQTGPFRPRNLVRGTVNAVL
;
A
#
# COMPACT_ATOMS: atom_id res chain seq x y z
N ILE A 1 -11.41 9.31 1.07
CA ILE A 1 -10.93 8.25 0.14
C ILE A 1 -11.07 8.82 -1.25
N SER A 2 -10.00 8.74 -2.04
CA SER A 2 -10.01 9.05 -3.48
C SER A 2 -10.39 7.78 -4.23
N PHE A 3 -11.53 7.77 -4.92
CA PHE A 3 -11.95 6.57 -5.64
C PHE A 3 -11.55 6.66 -7.11
N GLY A 4 -10.95 5.57 -7.61
CA GLY A 4 -10.93 5.29 -9.04
C GLY A 4 -12.29 4.74 -9.50
N ALA A 5 -12.60 4.89 -10.78
CA ALA A 5 -13.78 4.33 -11.42
C ALA A 5 -13.61 2.85 -11.81
N ALA A 6 -12.37 2.39 -12.06
CA ALA A 6 -12.08 1.05 -12.56
C ALA A 6 -11.98 -0.03 -11.45
N TRP A 7 -12.95 -0.04 -10.52
CA TRP A 7 -12.93 -0.94 -9.35
C TRP A 7 -12.69 -2.41 -9.70
N LYS A 8 -13.39 -2.96 -10.70
CA LYS A 8 -13.27 -4.40 -11.01
C LYS A 8 -11.94 -4.77 -11.68
N SER A 9 -11.38 -3.90 -12.51
CA SER A 9 -10.12 -4.19 -13.21
C SER A 9 -8.93 -4.11 -12.27
N THR A 10 -8.91 -3.13 -11.36
CA THR A 10 -7.81 -2.92 -10.42
C THR A 10 -7.60 -4.11 -9.48
N PHE A 11 -8.64 -4.77 -8.97
CA PHE A 11 -8.44 -6.00 -8.19
C PHE A 11 -7.78 -7.12 -9.00
N ARG A 12 -8.16 -7.28 -10.28
CA ARG A 12 -7.53 -8.27 -11.16
C ARG A 12 -6.07 -7.89 -11.43
N GLU A 13 -5.79 -6.62 -11.68
CA GLU A 13 -4.45 -6.08 -11.88
C GLU A 13 -3.53 -6.46 -10.70
N LEU A 14 -3.95 -6.10 -9.49
CA LEU A 14 -3.16 -6.30 -8.27
C LEU A 14 -2.99 -7.79 -7.89
N THR A 15 -4.04 -8.60 -8.06
CA THR A 15 -4.08 -9.96 -7.46
C THR A 15 -3.85 -11.09 -8.45
N ARG A 16 -3.98 -10.83 -9.77
CA ARG A 16 -3.89 -11.87 -10.81
C ARG A 16 -2.80 -11.59 -11.82
N THR A 17 -2.67 -10.36 -12.31
CA THR A 17 -1.64 -10.03 -13.31
C THR A 17 -0.38 -9.43 -12.69
N GLY A 18 -0.43 -8.99 -11.43
CA GLY A 18 0.71 -8.38 -10.75
C GLY A 18 1.02 -6.98 -11.25
N GLU A 19 0.03 -6.30 -11.83
CA GLU A 19 0.16 -4.97 -12.40
C GLU A 19 -0.26 -3.91 -11.37
N LEU A 20 0.24 -2.69 -11.55
CA LEU A 20 -0.23 -1.53 -10.79
C LEU A 20 -1.66 -1.17 -11.21
N MET A 21 -2.38 -0.46 -10.33
CA MET A 21 -3.72 0.00 -10.65
C MET A 21 -3.68 1.01 -11.81
N SER A 22 -4.37 0.69 -12.90
CA SER A 22 -4.54 1.61 -14.04
C SER A 22 -5.37 2.85 -13.69
N ASP A 23 -6.24 2.74 -12.68
CA ASP A 23 -7.06 3.81 -12.13
C ASP A 23 -7.13 3.68 -10.60
N PRO A 24 -6.20 4.32 -9.87
CA PRO A 24 -5.96 4.03 -8.47
C PRO A 24 -7.10 4.49 -7.56
N SER A 25 -7.43 3.66 -6.56
CA SER A 25 -8.20 4.09 -5.38
C SER A 25 -7.26 4.27 -4.20
N LEU A 26 -7.25 5.46 -3.61
CA LEU A 26 -6.26 5.90 -2.64
C LEU A 26 -6.92 6.25 -1.30
N LEU A 27 -6.39 5.69 -0.22
CA LEU A 27 -6.74 6.15 1.12
C LEU A 27 -5.82 7.31 1.48
N ILE A 28 -6.42 8.49 1.67
CA ILE A 28 -5.71 9.71 2.09
C ILE A 28 -6.15 10.02 3.52
N THR A 29 -5.19 10.12 4.42
CA THR A 29 -5.41 10.48 5.82
C THR A 29 -4.62 11.75 6.14
N ARG A 30 -5.30 12.76 6.70
CA ARG A 30 -4.66 14.01 7.16
C ARG A 30 -4.82 14.11 8.69
N PRO A 31 -3.94 13.51 9.48
CA PRO A 31 -4.06 13.52 10.94
C PRO A 31 -4.04 14.94 11.54
N THR A 32 -3.38 15.90 10.88
CA THR A 32 -3.39 17.32 11.29
C THR A 32 -4.76 18.00 11.21
N ALA A 33 -5.76 17.36 10.60
CA ALA A 33 -7.15 17.82 10.70
C ALA A 33 -7.70 17.72 12.12
N THR A 34 -7.21 16.76 12.90
CA THR A 34 -7.65 16.50 14.28
C THR A 34 -6.62 16.96 15.30
N ASP A 35 -5.33 16.77 15.01
CA ASP A 35 -4.23 17.22 15.87
C ASP A 35 -3.25 18.11 15.09
N PRO A 36 -3.42 19.44 15.13
CA PRO A 36 -2.52 20.38 14.44
C PRO A 36 -1.07 20.33 14.92
N THR A 37 -0.77 19.73 16.07
CA THR A 37 0.60 19.68 16.63
C THR A 37 1.51 18.70 15.90
N LEU A 38 0.95 17.82 15.07
CA LEU A 38 1.68 16.84 14.27
C LEU A 38 2.43 17.44 13.07
N ALA A 39 2.33 18.75 12.84
CA ALA A 39 3.10 19.46 11.83
C ALA A 39 3.42 20.89 12.29
N PRO A 40 4.43 21.56 11.71
CA PRO A 40 4.67 22.98 11.92
C PRO A 40 3.45 23.84 11.57
N PRO A 41 3.31 25.06 12.15
CA PRO A 41 2.23 25.97 11.81
C PRO A 41 2.10 26.21 10.30
N GLY A 42 0.87 26.07 9.77
CA GLY A 42 0.59 26.22 8.35
C GLY A 42 0.98 25.02 7.47
N LYS A 43 1.43 23.91 8.07
CA LYS A 43 1.76 22.66 7.36
C LYS A 43 0.79 21.54 7.71
N HIS A 44 0.77 20.51 6.89
CA HIS A 44 -0.08 19.35 7.07
C HIS A 44 0.69 18.07 6.81
N LEU A 45 0.50 17.09 7.69
CA LEU A 45 0.95 15.73 7.47
C LEU A 45 -0.14 14.99 6.67
N HIS A 46 0.24 14.36 5.57
CA HIS A 46 -0.63 13.49 4.79
C HIS A 46 -0.02 12.10 4.71
N TYR A 47 -0.86 11.08 4.92
CA TYR A 47 -0.53 9.68 4.67
C TYR A 47 -1.40 9.19 3.51
N VAL A 48 -0.76 8.74 2.44
CA VAL A 48 -1.42 8.20 1.24
C VAL A 48 -1.08 6.72 1.13
N LEU A 49 -2.13 5.88 1.12
CA LEU A 49 -2.01 4.44 0.96
C LEU A 49 -2.61 4.02 -0.38
N ALA A 50 -1.78 3.39 -1.22
CA ALA A 50 -2.15 2.81 -2.50
C ALA A 50 -2.06 1.28 -2.45
N PRO A 51 -3.16 0.56 -2.72
CA PRO A 51 -3.09 -0.88 -2.99
C PRO A 51 -2.15 -1.19 -4.15
N CYS A 52 -1.21 -2.11 -3.95
CA CYS A 52 -0.23 -2.50 -4.97
C CYS A 52 0.02 -4.02 -4.91
N PRO A 53 0.51 -4.65 -6.00
CA PRO A 53 0.80 -6.07 -5.98
C PRO A 53 1.98 -6.36 -5.05
N ASN A 54 1.95 -7.52 -4.41
CA ASN A 54 3.04 -7.97 -3.52
C ASN A 54 4.25 -8.47 -4.35
N THR A 55 5.36 -8.80 -3.68
CA THR A 55 6.61 -9.20 -4.36
C THR A 55 6.60 -10.61 -4.95
N GLU A 56 5.55 -11.41 -4.71
CA GLU A 56 5.39 -12.75 -5.31
C GLU A 56 4.51 -12.71 -6.57
N VAL A 57 3.43 -11.92 -6.55
CA VAL A 57 2.47 -11.80 -7.66
C VAL A 57 2.93 -10.74 -8.67
N GLY A 58 3.46 -9.62 -8.17
CA GLY A 58 3.89 -8.49 -8.97
C GLY A 58 5.39 -8.45 -9.25
N PRO A 59 5.93 -7.25 -9.48
CA PRO A 59 7.36 -7.05 -9.62
C PRO A 59 8.12 -7.62 -8.42
N GLY A 60 9.30 -8.20 -8.67
CA GLY A 60 10.17 -8.67 -7.61
C GLY A 60 10.80 -7.51 -6.83
N VAL A 61 11.57 -7.85 -5.80
CA VAL A 61 12.24 -6.87 -4.92
C VAL A 61 13.13 -5.91 -5.71
N ARG A 62 13.84 -6.39 -6.74
CA ARG A 62 14.75 -5.56 -7.54
C ARG A 62 13.96 -4.59 -8.40
N GLU A 63 12.93 -5.08 -9.08
CA GLU A 63 12.09 -4.31 -9.98
C GLU A 63 11.32 -3.22 -9.20
N TRP A 64 10.87 -3.52 -7.98
CA TRP A 64 10.24 -2.53 -7.11
C TRP A 64 11.13 -1.36 -6.71
N ARG A 65 12.46 -1.55 -6.59
CA ARG A 65 13.38 -0.45 -6.26
C ARG A 65 13.39 0.61 -7.36
N GLU A 66 13.21 0.21 -8.61
CA GLU A 66 13.12 1.11 -9.75
C GLU A 66 11.69 1.63 -9.96
N LEU A 67 10.68 0.78 -9.73
CA LEU A 67 9.28 1.12 -9.91
C LEU A 67 8.74 2.09 -8.85
N GLY A 68 9.13 1.92 -7.58
CA GLY A 68 8.58 2.65 -6.44
C GLY A 68 8.57 4.17 -6.60
N PRO A 69 9.72 4.80 -6.90
CA PRO A 69 9.78 6.26 -7.12
C PRO A 69 8.92 6.73 -8.30
N ARG A 70 8.94 6.01 -9.43
CA ARG A 70 8.10 6.36 -10.59
C ARG A 70 6.61 6.24 -10.27
N TYR A 71 6.22 5.16 -9.61
CA TYR A 71 4.83 4.96 -9.23
C TYR A 71 4.36 6.01 -8.22
N ARG A 72 5.23 6.40 -7.28
CA ARG A 72 4.96 7.52 -6.38
C ARG A 72 4.65 8.79 -7.17
N ASP A 73 5.46 9.13 -8.18
CA ASP A 73 5.26 10.33 -8.99
C ASP A 73 3.92 10.28 -9.77
N GLU A 74 3.59 9.11 -10.33
CA GLU A 74 2.31 8.87 -11.01
C GLU A 74 1.12 9.06 -10.06
N LEU A 75 1.20 8.56 -8.83
CA LEU A 75 0.14 8.72 -7.82
C LEU A 75 -0.01 10.19 -7.38
N LEU A 76 1.10 10.92 -7.22
CA LEU A 76 1.05 12.34 -6.91
C LEU A 76 0.39 13.13 -8.05
N ALA A 77 0.77 12.87 -9.29
CA ALA A 77 0.16 13.51 -10.46
C ALA A 77 -1.36 13.23 -10.52
N GLU A 78 -1.76 12.00 -10.20
CA GLU A 78 -3.18 11.64 -10.20
C GLU A 78 -3.97 12.33 -9.07
N LEU A 79 -3.38 12.47 -7.88
CA LEU A 79 -3.98 13.21 -6.78
C LEU A 79 -4.11 14.71 -7.10
N GLU A 80 -3.09 15.31 -7.70
CA GLU A 80 -3.13 16.70 -8.16
C GLU A 80 -4.24 16.92 -9.18
N ARG A 81 -4.35 16.01 -10.15
CA ARG A 81 -5.37 16.06 -11.21
C ARG A 81 -6.79 15.95 -10.65
N ARG A 82 -7.00 15.17 -9.59
CA ARG A 82 -8.33 14.89 -9.03
C ARG A 82 -8.79 15.93 -8.02
N GLU A 83 -8.04 16.10 -6.94
CA GLU A 83 -8.58 16.75 -5.73
C GLU A 83 -7.54 17.52 -4.89
N MET A 84 -6.25 17.43 -5.20
CA MET A 84 -5.17 18.08 -4.44
C MET A 84 -4.26 18.95 -5.31
N PRO A 85 -4.76 20.01 -5.96
CA PRO A 85 -3.96 20.83 -6.86
C PRO A 85 -2.74 21.44 -6.13
N GLY A 86 -1.56 21.31 -6.73
CA GLY A 86 -0.29 21.82 -6.20
C GLY A 86 0.33 20.97 -5.08
N LEU A 87 -0.17 19.74 -4.86
CA LEU A 87 0.34 18.83 -3.83
C LEU A 87 1.85 18.60 -3.95
N GLY A 88 2.35 18.23 -5.12
CA GLY A 88 3.75 17.91 -5.38
C GLY A 88 4.67 19.10 -5.10
N ALA A 89 4.24 20.31 -5.49
CA ALA A 89 4.99 21.54 -5.20
C ALA A 89 4.99 21.93 -3.71
N ALA A 90 4.08 21.38 -2.91
CA ALA A 90 3.94 21.66 -1.48
C ALA A 90 4.66 20.64 -0.57
N ILE A 91 5.26 19.60 -1.13
CA ILE A 91 6.01 18.58 -0.36
C ILE A 91 7.33 19.20 0.11
N GLU A 92 7.51 19.28 1.43
CA GLU A 92 8.78 19.68 2.05
C GLU A 92 9.60 18.49 2.52
N GLU A 93 8.91 17.43 2.96
CA GLU A 93 9.50 16.18 3.45
C GLU A 93 8.60 15.02 3.05
N GLU A 94 9.20 13.87 2.74
CA GLU A 94 8.46 12.68 2.33
C GLU A 94 9.10 11.38 2.81
N GLY A 95 8.24 10.37 2.99
CA GLY A 95 8.64 8.99 3.22
C GLY A 95 7.87 8.08 2.27
N LEU A 96 8.60 7.23 1.55
CA LEU A 96 8.02 6.21 0.69
C LEU A 96 8.24 4.84 1.32
N VAL A 97 7.16 4.08 1.49
CA VAL A 97 7.19 2.69 1.93
C VAL A 97 6.56 1.81 0.86
N THR A 98 7.29 0.80 0.43
CA THR A 98 6.95 -0.11 -0.66
C THR A 98 6.95 -1.56 -0.17
N PRO A 99 6.49 -2.53 -0.98
CA PRO A 99 6.64 -3.95 -0.65
C PRO A 99 8.09 -4.37 -0.35
N VAL A 100 9.10 -3.69 -0.89
CA VAL A 100 10.52 -3.98 -0.63
C VAL A 100 10.88 -3.70 0.82
N ASP A 101 10.35 -2.63 1.39
CA ASP A 101 10.62 -2.22 2.77
C ASP A 101 10.02 -3.22 3.76
N TRP A 102 8.85 -3.77 3.44
CA TRP A 102 8.24 -4.85 4.20
C TRP A 102 9.02 -6.16 4.08
N THR A 103 9.48 -6.51 2.88
CA THR A 103 10.36 -7.67 2.69
C THR A 103 11.65 -7.53 3.51
N ALA A 104 12.24 -6.33 3.54
CA ALA A 104 13.44 -6.06 4.35
C ALA A 104 13.20 -6.21 5.87
N GLN A 105 11.97 -5.99 6.32
CA GLN A 105 11.53 -6.23 7.70
C GLN A 105 11.14 -7.69 7.98
N GLY A 106 11.27 -8.59 7.00
CA GLY A 106 10.96 -10.01 7.13
C GLY A 106 9.49 -10.37 6.89
N HIS A 107 8.68 -9.44 6.36
CA HIS A 107 7.31 -9.76 5.98
C HIS A 107 7.28 -10.63 4.72
N ALA A 108 6.60 -11.77 4.81
CA ALA A 108 6.38 -12.66 3.67
C ALA A 108 5.72 -11.91 2.51
N ALA A 109 6.21 -12.15 1.29
CA ALA A 109 5.80 -11.48 0.06
C ALA A 109 5.82 -9.93 0.10
N GLY A 110 6.41 -9.28 1.11
CA GLY A 110 6.39 -7.82 1.23
C GLY A 110 5.01 -7.25 1.56
N THR A 111 4.15 -7.99 2.28
CA THR A 111 2.84 -7.50 2.73
C THR A 111 2.79 -7.27 4.25
N PRO A 112 2.32 -6.10 4.71
CA PRO A 112 2.14 -5.82 6.14
C PRO A 112 0.83 -6.41 6.70
N PHE A 113 -0.03 -6.98 5.85
CA PHE A 113 -1.39 -7.40 6.22
C PHE A 113 -1.60 -8.92 6.30
N SER A 114 -0.53 -9.71 6.22
CA SER A 114 -0.59 -11.19 6.28
C SER A 114 -1.50 -11.79 5.19
N VAL A 115 -2.14 -12.93 5.47
CA VAL A 115 -2.99 -13.68 4.54
C VAL A 115 -4.14 -12.83 3.98
N ALA A 116 -4.41 -12.98 2.69
CA ALA A 116 -5.48 -12.27 2.02
C ALA A 116 -6.86 -12.82 2.45
N HIS A 117 -7.90 -12.00 2.31
CA HIS A 117 -9.29 -12.39 2.55
C HIS A 117 -9.89 -13.19 1.38
N THR A 118 -9.14 -14.15 0.86
CA THR A 118 -9.63 -15.07 -0.17
C THR A 118 -10.41 -16.22 0.50
N PHE A 119 -11.31 -16.86 -0.23
CA PHE A 119 -12.07 -18.00 0.30
C PHE A 119 -11.15 -19.10 0.89
N PRO A 120 -10.06 -19.53 0.22
CA PRO A 120 -9.13 -20.53 0.78
C PRO A 120 -8.32 -20.06 1.98
N GLN A 121 -8.33 -18.77 2.32
CA GLN A 121 -7.58 -18.19 3.43
C GLN A 121 -8.51 -17.63 4.52
N THR A 122 -9.81 -17.92 4.44
CA THR A 122 -10.82 -17.43 5.37
C THR A 122 -11.47 -18.58 6.15
N GLY A 123 -11.84 -18.30 7.40
CA GLY A 123 -12.58 -19.24 8.25
C GLY A 123 -11.84 -20.57 8.47
N PRO A 124 -12.47 -21.74 8.22
CA PRO A 124 -11.86 -23.04 8.49
C PRO A 124 -10.68 -23.37 7.58
N PHE A 125 -10.50 -22.64 6.46
CA PHE A 125 -9.38 -22.83 5.54
C PHE A 125 -8.16 -21.96 5.90
N ARG A 126 -8.33 -21.00 6.81
CA ARG A 126 -7.20 -20.22 7.32
C ARG A 126 -6.22 -21.14 8.07
N PRO A 127 -4.89 -20.99 7.89
CA PRO A 127 -3.92 -21.72 8.68
C PRO A 127 -4.20 -21.60 10.18
N ARG A 128 -4.07 -22.72 10.89
CA ARG A 128 -4.26 -22.75 12.35
C ARG A 128 -3.13 -21.96 13.01
N ASN A 129 -3.47 -21.17 14.03
CA ASN A 129 -2.48 -20.41 14.81
C ASN A 129 -1.47 -21.34 15.51
N LEU A 130 -1.84 -22.59 15.82
CA LEU A 130 -0.96 -23.56 16.47
C LEU A 130 -0.27 -24.47 15.45
N VAL A 131 1.07 -24.48 15.49
CA VAL A 131 1.90 -25.33 14.63
C VAL A 131 1.91 -26.77 15.16
N ARG A 132 1.48 -27.73 14.33
CA ARG A 132 1.44 -29.14 14.72
C ARG A 132 2.87 -29.64 15.03
N GLY A 133 3.03 -30.36 16.14
CA GLY A 133 4.31 -30.94 16.55
C GLY A 133 5.24 -29.96 17.28
N THR A 134 4.80 -28.72 17.52
CA THR A 134 5.53 -27.74 18.33
C THR A 134 4.65 -27.29 19.50
N VAL A 135 5.23 -27.14 20.68
CA VAL A 135 4.48 -26.76 21.91
C VAL A 135 4.56 -25.27 22.23
N ASN A 136 5.45 -24.53 21.56
CA ASN A 136 5.80 -23.15 21.88
C ASN A 136 5.90 -22.23 20.65
N ALA A 137 5.16 -22.53 19.57
CA ALA A 137 5.10 -21.68 18.37
C ALA A 137 3.65 -21.34 18.02
N VAL A 138 3.42 -20.06 17.69
CA VAL A 138 2.13 -19.50 17.25
C VAL A 138 2.36 -18.71 15.96
N LEU A 139 1.44 -18.82 15.00
CA LEU A 139 1.40 -18.08 13.74
C LEU A 139 0.49 -16.85 13.81
#